data_AF-A0A951EJL2-F1
#
_entry.id   AF-A0A951EJL2-F1
#
_cell.length_a   1.000
_cell.length_b   1.000
_cell.length_c   1.000
_cell.angle_alpha   90.00
_cell.angle_beta   90.00
_cell.angle_gamma   90.00
#
_symmetry.space_group_name_H-M   'P 1'
#
loop_
_entity.id
_entity.type
_entity.pdbx_description
1 polymer ?
#
loop_
_entity_poly.entity_id
_entity_poly.type
_entity_poly.pdbx_seq_one_letter_code
_entity_poly.pdbx_strand_id
1 'polypeptide(L)'
;MKHAFLAVAAALTVFALQPAVAAVAPFACDAPVPKVCHFRLYFTPRGTRDIVLPAGMREGFPGVTIGRDHYCVSVDSPLTNSCIRKLINDSNNR
;
A
#
# COMPACT_ATOMS: atom_id res chain seq x y z
N MET A 1 43.14 -32.99 35.39
CA MET A 1 43.53 -31.70 34.76
C MET A 1 42.97 -31.72 33.34
N LYS A 2 41.67 -31.43 33.13
CA LYS A 2 41.01 -30.11 33.05
C LYS A 2 41.56 -29.27 31.90
N HIS A 3 41.27 -29.64 30.66
CA HIS A 3 41.50 -28.76 29.50
C HIS A 3 40.17 -28.38 28.86
N ALA A 4 40.01 -27.07 28.87
CA ALA A 4 38.84 -26.26 28.67
C ALA A 4 38.67 -25.91 27.19
N PHE A 5 37.40 -25.87 26.78
CA PHE A 5 36.78 -24.83 25.96
C PHE A 5 37.50 -24.39 24.68
N LEU A 6 36.83 -24.61 23.55
CA LEU A 6 36.66 -23.58 22.52
C LEU A 6 35.40 -23.95 21.70
N ALA A 7 34.26 -23.41 22.14
CA ALA A 7 33.02 -23.45 21.37
C ALA A 7 33.00 -22.21 20.46
N VAL A 8 33.02 -22.43 19.15
CA VAL A 8 32.91 -21.39 18.12
C VAL A 8 31.45 -20.90 18.09
N ALA A 9 31.21 -19.70 18.60
CA ALA A 9 29.90 -19.06 18.53
C ALA A 9 29.71 -18.39 17.16
N ALA A 10 29.16 -19.12 16.19
CA ALA A 10 28.68 -18.54 14.94
C ALA A 10 27.33 -17.85 15.21
N ALA A 11 27.38 -16.53 15.46
CA ALA A 11 26.18 -15.71 15.59
C ALA A 11 25.54 -15.49 14.20
N LEU A 12 24.62 -16.37 13.82
CA LEU A 12 23.72 -16.16 12.69
C LEU A 12 22.66 -15.12 13.08
N THR A 13 22.90 -13.86 12.73
CA THR A 13 21.87 -12.81 12.78
C THR A 13 20.84 -13.10 11.69
N VAL A 14 19.80 -13.84 12.04
CA VAL A 14 18.60 -13.99 11.21
C VAL A 14 17.89 -12.63 11.21
N PHE A 15 18.13 -11.83 10.18
CA PHE A 15 17.25 -10.69 9.87
C PHE A 15 15.88 -11.28 9.54
N ALA A 16 14.95 -11.21 10.50
CA ALA A 16 13.56 -11.53 10.29
C ALA A 16 12.99 -10.54 9.27
N LEU A 17 12.99 -10.93 7.99
CA LEU A 17 12.18 -10.31 6.96
C LEU A 17 10.73 -10.49 7.38
N GLN A 18 10.16 -9.52 8.10
CA GLN A 18 8.73 -9.47 8.33
C GLN A 18 8.08 -9.40 6.94
N PRO A 19 7.25 -10.39 6.54
CA PRO A 19 6.52 -10.28 5.31
C PRO A 19 5.65 -9.04 5.41
N ALA A 20 5.78 -8.12 4.44
CA ALA A 20 4.94 -6.94 4.39
C ALA A 20 3.48 -7.41 4.30
N VAL A 21 2.77 -7.34 5.42
CA VAL A 21 1.40 -7.86 5.53
C VAL A 21 0.52 -7.04 4.60
N ALA A 22 -0.23 -7.73 3.75
CA ALA A 22 -1.26 -7.11 2.94
C ALA A 22 -2.27 -6.42 3.87
N ALA A 23 -2.31 -5.10 3.81
CA ALA A 23 -3.15 -4.25 4.65
C ALA A 23 -4.47 -3.93 3.94
N VAL A 24 -5.43 -3.45 4.73
CA VAL A 24 -6.63 -2.77 4.25
C VAL A 24 -6.36 -1.27 4.35
N ALA A 25 -6.19 -0.58 3.22
CA ALA A 25 -5.99 0.87 3.24
C ALA A 25 -7.30 1.63 3.02
N PRO A 26 -7.54 2.72 3.75
CA PRO A 26 -8.70 3.57 3.56
C PRO A 26 -8.55 4.49 2.34
N PHE A 27 -9.58 4.53 1.48
CA PHE A 27 -9.71 5.46 0.37
C PHE A 27 -10.99 6.29 0.54
N ALA A 28 -10.94 7.58 0.24
CA ALA A 28 -12.09 8.46 0.32
C ALA A 28 -12.16 9.40 -0.89
N CYS A 29 -13.37 9.73 -1.32
CA CYS A 29 -13.61 10.74 -2.34
C CYS A 29 -14.08 12.05 -1.70
N ASP A 30 -13.19 13.01 -1.54
CA ASP A 30 -13.48 14.31 -0.93
C ASP A 30 -14.05 15.34 -1.95
N ALA A 31 -14.44 14.89 -3.15
CA ALA A 31 -15.07 15.74 -4.15
C ALA A 31 -16.49 16.16 -3.73
N PRO A 32 -17.00 17.32 -4.18
CA PRO A 32 -18.39 17.73 -3.92
C PRO A 32 -19.38 16.82 -4.65
N VAL A 33 -20.55 16.58 -4.08
CA VAL A 33 -21.66 15.87 -4.75
C VAL A 33 -22.10 16.67 -6.00
N PRO A 34 -22.42 16.01 -7.14
CA PRO A 34 -22.57 14.57 -7.38
C PRO A 34 -21.34 13.88 -7.99
N LYS A 35 -20.15 14.41 -7.77
CA LYS A 35 -18.94 13.96 -8.45
C LYS A 35 -18.51 12.54 -8.04
N VAL A 36 -17.63 11.96 -8.84
CA VAL A 36 -16.99 10.66 -8.55
C VAL A 36 -15.47 10.77 -8.62
N CYS A 37 -14.78 10.00 -7.79
CA CYS A 37 -13.33 9.86 -7.82
C CYS A 37 -12.96 8.52 -8.45
N HIS A 38 -12.21 8.57 -9.54
CA HIS A 38 -11.59 7.41 -10.18
C HIS A 38 -10.20 7.21 -9.61
N PHE A 39 -9.94 6.05 -9.00
CA PHE A 39 -8.61 5.68 -8.55
C PHE A 39 -8.04 4.53 -9.37
N ARG A 40 -6.72 4.55 -9.55
CA ARG A 40 -5.93 3.43 -10.07
C ARG A 40 -4.89 3.08 -9.04
N LEU A 41 -5.03 1.91 -8.44
CA LEU A 41 -4.10 1.34 -7.48
C LEU A 41 -3.01 0.58 -8.24
N TYR A 42 -1.76 0.78 -7.84
CA TYR A 42 -0.58 0.12 -8.37
C TYR A 42 0.03 -0.75 -7.28
N PHE A 43 -0.19 -2.05 -7.39
CA PHE A 43 0.35 -3.06 -6.49
C PHE A 43 1.70 -3.52 -6.99
N THR A 44 2.74 -3.40 -6.17
CA THR A 44 4.06 -3.94 -6.50
C THR A 44 4.20 -5.33 -5.87
N PRO A 45 4.44 -6.42 -6.64
CA PRO A 45 4.60 -6.53 -8.09
C PRO A 45 3.32 -6.96 -8.85
N ARG A 46 2.14 -6.89 -8.22
CA ARG A 46 0.90 -7.57 -8.65
C ARG A 46 0.08 -6.88 -9.75
N GLY A 47 0.47 -5.69 -10.21
CA GLY A 47 -0.19 -4.99 -11.30
C GLY A 47 -1.09 -3.84 -10.83
N THR A 48 -2.21 -3.60 -11.51
CA THR A 48 -3.10 -2.46 -11.23
C THR A 48 -4.56 -2.84 -11.01
N ARG A 49 -5.29 -2.04 -10.22
CA ARG A 49 -6.75 -2.13 -10.06
C ARG A 49 -7.37 -0.76 -10.12
N ASP A 50 -8.44 -0.63 -10.89
CA ASP A 50 -9.24 0.60 -10.93
C ASP A 50 -10.44 0.47 -9.99
N ILE A 51 -10.75 1.55 -9.29
CA ILE A 51 -11.91 1.67 -8.39
C ILE A 51 -12.56 3.04 -8.61
N VAL A 52 -13.86 3.13 -8.35
CA VAL A 52 -14.61 4.39 -8.43
C VAL A 52 -15.36 4.58 -7.12
N LEU A 53 -15.18 5.73 -6.49
CA LEU A 53 -15.89 6.09 -5.26
C LEU A 53 -16.76 7.33 -5.51
N PRO A 54 -18.06 7.29 -5.17
CA PRO A 54 -18.90 8.48 -5.15
C PRO A 54 -18.40 9.52 -4.15
N ALA A 55 -18.69 10.80 -4.41
CA ALA A 55 -18.42 11.91 -3.49
C ALA A 55 -18.91 11.63 -2.06
N GLY A 56 -18.06 11.90 -1.07
CA GLY A 56 -18.34 11.71 0.36
C GLY A 56 -18.20 10.26 0.85
N MET A 57 -17.94 9.29 -0.03
CA MET A 57 -17.79 7.89 0.36
C MET A 57 -16.37 7.57 0.80
N ARG A 58 -16.25 6.64 1.74
CA ARG A 58 -14.99 6.07 2.21
C ARG A 58 -15.08 4.55 2.23
N GLU A 59 -14.06 3.87 1.73
CA GLU A 59 -14.01 2.41 1.67
C GLU A 59 -12.59 1.89 1.92
N GLY A 60 -12.50 0.71 2.55
CA GLY A 60 -11.24 0.02 2.82
C GLY A 60 -10.90 -0.96 1.70
N PHE A 61 -9.74 -0.80 1.07
CA PHE A 61 -9.29 -1.70 0.00
C PHE A 61 -8.22 -2.66 0.52
N PRO A 62 -8.52 -3.97 0.54
CA PRO A 62 -7.57 -4.98 1.00
C PRO A 62 -6.49 -5.24 -0.05
N GLY A 63 -5.42 -5.90 0.40
CA GLY A 63 -4.41 -6.43 -0.51
C GLY A 63 -3.32 -5.42 -0.88
N VAL A 64 -3.36 -4.20 -0.37
CA VAL A 64 -2.31 -3.20 -0.60
C VAL A 64 -1.17 -3.35 0.40
N THR A 65 -0.04 -2.75 0.08
CA THR A 65 1.14 -2.69 0.94
C THR A 65 1.41 -1.25 1.29
N ILE A 66 1.12 -0.87 2.53
CA ILE A 66 1.34 0.48 3.05
C ILE A 66 2.81 0.85 2.91
N GLY A 67 3.07 2.08 2.46
CA GLY A 67 4.44 2.58 2.29
C GLY A 67 5.19 2.02 1.07
N ARG A 68 4.55 1.20 0.24
CA ARG A 68 5.15 0.62 -0.97
C ARG A 68 4.26 0.75 -2.21
N ASP A 69 2.99 0.38 -2.09
CA ASP A 69 2.06 0.45 -3.21
C ASP A 69 1.63 1.90 -3.44
N HIS A 70 1.24 2.22 -4.67
CA HIS A 70 0.93 3.59 -5.07
C HIS A 70 -0.49 3.68 -5.61
N TYR A 71 -1.01 4.90 -5.73
CA TYR A 71 -2.28 5.15 -6.40
C TYR A 71 -2.25 6.44 -7.20
N CYS A 72 -3.15 6.54 -8.16
CA CYS A 72 -3.55 7.79 -8.78
C CYS A 72 -5.03 8.05 -8.54
N VAL A 73 -5.44 9.30 -8.66
CA VAL A 73 -6.83 9.74 -8.51
C VAL A 73 -7.15 10.83 -9.53
N SER A 74 -8.38 10.81 -10.04
CA SER A 74 -8.97 11.83 -10.90
C SER A 74 -10.43 12.01 -10.52
N VAL A 75 -10.98 13.21 -10.70
CA VAL A 75 -12.39 13.53 -10.38
C VAL A 75 -13.16 13.75 -11.68
N ASP A 76 -14.30 13.06 -11.83
CA ASP A 76 -15.20 13.09 -13.02
C ASP A 76 -14.52 12.81 -14.36
N SER A 77 -13.35 12.20 -14.35
CA SER A 77 -12.62 11.85 -15.56
C SER A 77 -11.86 10.53 -15.37
N PRO A 78 -11.91 9.61 -16.35
CA PRO A 78 -11.09 8.41 -16.34
C PRO A 78 -9.61 8.73 -16.18
N LEU A 79 -8.89 7.86 -15.48
CA LEU A 79 -7.45 8.01 -15.34
C LEU A 79 -6.74 7.73 -16.67
N THR A 80 -5.96 8.70 -17.11
CA THR A 80 -4.99 8.53 -18.20
C THR A 80 -3.78 7.74 -17.70
N ASN A 81 -2.95 7.25 -18.62
CA ASN A 81 -1.72 6.54 -18.26
C ASN A 81 -0.68 7.43 -17.55
N SER A 82 -0.85 8.74 -17.61
CA SER A 82 0.00 9.74 -16.96
C SER A 82 -0.72 10.37 -15.76
N CYS A 83 -0.24 10.08 -14.56
CA CYS A 83 -0.75 10.66 -13.32
C CYS A 83 0.36 10.69 -12.28
N ILE A 84 0.25 11.61 -11.31
CA ILE A 84 1.17 11.68 -10.17
C ILE A 84 0.82 10.52 -9.23
N ARG A 85 1.70 9.52 -9.17
CA ARG A 85 1.55 8.37 -8.28
C ARG A 85 1.84 8.80 -6.84
N LYS A 86 0.83 8.70 -5.98
CA LYS A 86 0.93 8.94 -4.54
C LYS A 86 1.17 7.62 -3.81
N LEU A 87 1.94 7.64 -2.73
CA LEU A 87 2.16 6.46 -1.90
C LEU A 87 0.89 6.12 -1.09
N ILE A 88 0.50 4.85 -1.06
CA ILE A 88 -0.63 4.40 -0.23
C ILE A 88 -0.19 4.41 1.23
N ASN A 89 -0.99 5.08 2.07
CA ASN A 89 -0.81 5.11 3.53
C ASN A 89 -2.05 4.57 4.28
N ASP A 90 -1.94 4.45 5.60
CA ASP A 90 -2.94 3.91 6.52
C ASP A 90 -3.97 4.95 7.01
N SER A 91 -3.82 6.22 6.64
CA SER A 91 -4.65 7.31 7.15
C SER A 91 -5.85 7.62 6.26
N ASN A 92 -5.63 8.21 5.08
CA ASN A 92 -6.68 8.53 4.13
C ASN A 92 -6.10 8.82 2.74
N ASN A 93 -6.39 7.95 1.77
CA ASN A 93 -5.96 8.09 0.38
C ASN A 93 -7.06 8.77 -0.45
N ARG A 94 -6.74 9.92 -1.07
CA ARG A 94 -7.71 10.82 -1.74
C ARG A 94 -7.12 11.57 -2.92
#